data_AF-A0A3M1F6I3-F1
#
_entry.id   AF-A0A3M1F6I3-F1
#
_cell.length_a   1.000
_cell.length_b   1.000
_cell.length_c   1.000
_cell.angle_alpha   90.00
_cell.angle_beta   90.00
_cell.angle_gamma   90.00
#
_symmetry.space_group_name_H-M   'P 1'
#
loop_
_entity.id
_entity.type
_entity.pdbx_description
1 polymer ?
#
loop_
_entity_poly.entity_id
_entity_poly.type
_entity_poly.pdbx_seq_one_letter_code
_entity_poly.pdbx_strand_id
1 'polypeptide(L)'
;MNLAILIGILLSNGALLAVILTAFGLFSKGGTATHVFWALAATLLTLFSHCLVMFYLIGTGKMVKEVLAEAQGEGIDAAEYRRRLLSFKHRGFPLPTYAIVAVMVTFIVGAGVHTGAVPKFLHTALALFALLLNLLASWREVRILTENGMLILELDEAIQRSRGG
;
A
#
# COMPACT_ATOMS: atom_id res chain seq x y z
N MET A 1 1.29 -11.98 10.05
CA MET A 1 1.51 -10.89 9.07
C MET A 1 1.92 -11.52 7.74
N ASN A 2 1.28 -11.16 6.61
CA ASN A 2 1.57 -11.80 5.33
C ASN A 2 2.87 -11.23 4.72
N LEU A 3 3.95 -12.01 4.78
CA LEU A 3 5.29 -11.65 4.29
C LEU A 3 5.27 -11.17 2.84
N ALA A 4 4.38 -11.74 2.01
CA ALA A 4 4.24 -11.36 0.61
C ALA A 4 3.83 -9.88 0.42
N ILE A 5 2.98 -9.35 1.29
CA ILE A 5 2.51 -7.95 1.22
C ILE A 5 3.67 -7.00 1.54
N LEU A 6 4.46 -7.31 2.57
CA LEU A 6 5.63 -6.52 2.94
C LEU A 6 6.69 -6.52 1.84
N ILE A 7 6.94 -7.67 1.23
CA ILE A 7 7.85 -7.79 0.09
C ILE A 7 7.34 -6.93 -1.07
N GLY A 8 6.04 -6.98 -1.39
CA GLY A 8 5.45 -6.14 -2.43
C GLY A 8 5.67 -4.63 -2.18
N ILE A 9 5.39 -4.17 -0.96
CA ILE A 9 5.64 -2.79 -0.55
C ILE A 9 7.12 -2.41 -0.72
N LEU A 10 8.05 -3.23 -0.23
CA LEU A 10 9.49 -2.95 -0.36
C LEU A 10 9.95 -2.93 -1.82
N LEU A 11 9.49 -3.90 -2.62
CA LEU A 11 9.81 -3.98 -4.04
C LEU A 11 9.27 -2.79 -4.83
N SER A 12 8.04 -2.31 -4.54
CA SER A 12 7.48 -1.15 -5.22
C SER A 12 8.27 0.13 -4.94
N ASN A 13 8.65 0.38 -3.68
CA ASN A 13 9.50 1.52 -3.32
C ASN A 13 10.89 1.43 -3.97
N GLY A 14 11.51 0.24 -3.94
CA GLY A 14 12.79 0.00 -4.59
C GLY A 14 12.74 0.20 -6.11
N ALA A 15 11.67 -0.26 -6.75
CA ALA A 15 11.47 -0.10 -8.19
C ALA A 15 11.29 1.37 -8.58
N LEU A 16 10.49 2.15 -7.84
CA LEU A 16 10.33 3.59 -8.09
C LEU A 16 11.66 4.33 -7.92
N LEU A 17 12.40 4.06 -6.86
CA LEU A 17 13.72 4.65 -6.63
C LEU A 17 14.69 4.28 -7.77
N ALA A 18 14.75 3.02 -8.17
CA ALA A 18 15.60 2.57 -9.26
C ALA A 18 15.28 3.30 -10.57
N VAL A 19 13.99 3.43 -10.92
CA VAL A 19 13.55 4.18 -12.12
C VAL A 19 13.98 5.65 -12.05
N ILE A 20 13.83 6.30 -10.91
CA ILE A 20 14.29 7.69 -10.73
C ILE A 20 15.80 7.79 -10.93
N LEU A 21 16.58 6.86 -10.39
CA LEU A 21 18.04 6.85 -10.54
C LEU A 21 18.46 6.69 -12.01
N THR A 22 17.74 5.88 -12.81
CA THR A 22 18.02 5.78 -14.26
C THR A 22 17.88 7.11 -14.99
N ALA A 23 16.99 8.01 -14.53
CA ALA A 23 16.82 9.34 -15.14
C ALA A 23 18.01 10.28 -14.88
N PHE A 24 18.75 10.06 -13.79
CA PHE A 24 19.97 10.79 -13.45
C PHE A 24 21.25 10.16 -14.06
N GLY A 25 21.11 9.14 -14.91
CA GLY A 25 22.25 8.45 -15.51
C GLY A 25 22.96 7.48 -14.55
N LEU A 26 22.44 7.30 -13.34
CA LEU A 26 22.87 6.27 -12.42
C LEU A 26 22.23 4.96 -12.90
N PHE A 27 23.04 3.93 -13.18
CA PHE A 27 22.61 2.58 -13.60
C PHE A 27 22.16 2.38 -15.07
N SER A 28 21.93 3.42 -15.88
CA SER A 28 21.46 3.24 -17.26
C SER A 28 22.52 3.53 -18.33
N LYS A 29 22.88 2.51 -19.12
CA LYS A 29 23.38 2.67 -20.50
C LYS A 29 22.23 2.67 -21.54
N GLY A 30 20.99 2.43 -21.10
CA GLY A 30 19.80 2.35 -21.94
C GLY A 30 19.14 3.71 -22.16
N GLY A 31 18.66 3.95 -23.37
CA GLY A 31 17.95 5.19 -23.74
C GLY A 31 16.55 5.30 -23.13
N THR A 32 15.78 6.29 -23.60
CA THR A 32 14.43 6.61 -23.09
C THR A 32 13.47 5.42 -23.06
N ALA A 33 13.56 4.50 -24.03
CA ALA A 33 12.69 3.31 -24.08
C ALA A 33 12.84 2.42 -22.83
N THR A 34 14.07 2.23 -22.34
CA THR A 34 14.34 1.44 -21.14
C THR A 34 13.74 2.11 -19.90
N HIS A 35 13.90 3.43 -19.77
CA HIS A 35 13.29 4.19 -18.67
C HIS A 35 11.76 4.06 -18.66
N VAL A 36 11.11 4.19 -19.82
CA VAL A 36 9.65 4.08 -19.94
C VAL A 36 9.15 2.68 -19.58
N PHE A 37 9.81 1.63 -20.06
CA PHE A 37 9.44 0.25 -19.73
C PHE A 37 9.51 -0.03 -18.23
N TRP A 38 10.62 0.34 -17.58
CA TRP A 38 10.78 0.15 -16.14
C TRP A 38 9.85 1.06 -15.33
N ALA A 39 9.56 2.28 -15.80
CA ALA A 39 8.57 3.15 -15.17
C ALA A 39 7.16 2.56 -15.19
N LEU A 40 6.77 1.91 -16.31
CA LEU A 40 5.50 1.20 -16.41
C LEU A 40 5.47 0.02 -15.42
N ALA A 41 6.52 -0.79 -15.38
CA ALA A 41 6.61 -1.93 -14.46
C ALA A 41 6.55 -1.49 -12.99
N ALA A 42 7.30 -0.45 -12.61
CA ALA A 42 7.30 0.12 -11.26
C ALA A 42 5.92 0.70 -10.89
N THR A 43 5.25 1.37 -11.84
CA THR A 43 3.89 1.90 -11.66
C THR A 43 2.91 0.76 -11.36
N LEU A 44 2.86 -0.27 -12.19
CA LEU A 44 1.96 -1.41 -12.00
C LEU A 44 2.24 -2.15 -10.69
N LEU A 45 3.51 -2.36 -10.35
CA LEU A 45 3.91 -2.99 -9.09
C LEU A 45 3.46 -2.17 -7.87
N THR A 46 3.56 -0.85 -7.94
CA THR A 46 3.09 0.07 -6.90
C THR A 46 1.58 -0.01 -6.72
N LEU A 47 0.83 0.05 -7.82
CA LEU A 47 -0.62 -0.12 -7.81
C LEU A 47 -1.01 -1.43 -7.16
N PHE A 48 -0.39 -2.53 -7.60
CA PHE A 48 -0.69 -3.85 -7.08
C PHE A 48 -0.38 -3.97 -5.59
N SER A 49 0.76 -3.43 -5.13
CA SER A 49 1.19 -3.50 -3.73
C SER A 49 0.20 -2.80 -2.80
N HIS A 50 -0.18 -1.57 -3.11
CA HIS A 50 -1.16 -0.82 -2.31
C HIS A 50 -2.57 -1.43 -2.38
N CYS A 51 -2.99 -1.92 -3.55
CA CYS A 51 -4.26 -2.64 -3.68
C CYS A 51 -4.30 -3.92 -2.85
N LEU A 52 -3.21 -4.69 -2.78
CA LEU A 52 -3.13 -5.89 -1.94
C LEU A 52 -3.30 -5.57 -0.46
N VAL A 53 -2.73 -4.46 0.03
CA VAL A 53 -2.92 -4.01 1.41
C VAL A 53 -4.40 -3.70 1.68
N MET A 54 -5.03 -2.94 0.78
CA MET A 54 -6.45 -2.58 0.92
C MET A 54 -7.34 -3.83 0.87
N PHE A 55 -7.07 -4.78 -0.04
CA PHE A 55 -7.79 -6.05 -0.09
C PHE A 55 -7.58 -6.91 1.15
N TYR A 56 -6.37 -6.94 1.70
CA TYR A 56 -6.10 -7.64 2.95
C TYR A 56 -6.93 -7.08 4.11
N LEU A 57 -7.02 -5.75 4.24
CA LEU A 57 -7.85 -5.09 5.26
C LEU A 57 -9.36 -5.32 5.04
N ILE A 58 -9.79 -5.48 3.79
CA ILE A 58 -11.17 -5.86 3.46
C ILE A 58 -11.43 -7.32 3.87
N GLY A 59 -10.55 -8.24 3.49
CA GLY A 59 -10.67 -9.66 3.77
C GLY A 59 -10.64 -9.97 5.26
N THR A 60 -9.64 -9.48 5.98
CA THR A 60 -9.54 -9.65 7.44
C THR A 60 -10.71 -8.99 8.16
N GLY A 61 -11.15 -7.81 7.72
CA GLY A 61 -12.32 -7.14 8.28
C GLY A 61 -13.64 -7.90 8.06
N LYS A 62 -13.74 -8.71 7.00
CA LYS A 62 -14.88 -9.62 6.79
C LYS A 62 -14.78 -10.84 7.72
N MET A 63 -13.63 -11.50 7.74
CA MET A 63 -13.37 -12.66 8.60
C MET A 63 -13.66 -12.36 10.07
N VAL A 64 -13.15 -11.24 10.60
CA VAL A 64 -13.41 -10.89 12.01
C VAL A 64 -14.90 -10.65 12.29
N LYS A 65 -15.65 -10.10 11.34
CA LYS A 65 -17.10 -9.88 11.52
C LYS A 65 -17.88 -11.19 11.56
N GLU A 66 -17.45 -12.19 10.81
CA GLU A 66 -18.04 -13.55 10.81
C GLU A 66 -17.73 -14.23 12.15
N VAL A 67 -16.47 -14.21 12.58
CA VAL A 67 -16.05 -14.74 13.89
C VAL A 67 -16.82 -14.09 15.05
N LEU A 68 -16.99 -12.76 15.04
CA LEU A 68 -17.77 -12.05 16.06
C LEU A 68 -19.28 -12.38 16.01
N ALA A 69 -19.81 -12.79 14.87
CA ALA A 69 -21.20 -13.23 14.76
C ALA A 69 -21.38 -14.64 15.35
N GLU A 70 -20.39 -15.51 15.17
CA GLU A 70 -20.39 -16.86 15.76
C GLU A 70 -20.18 -16.83 17.28
N ALA A 71 -19.38 -15.89 17.79
CA ALA A 71 -19.11 -15.73 19.23
C ALA A 71 -20.17 -14.87 19.96
N GLN A 72 -21.36 -14.68 19.38
CA GLN A 72 -22.43 -13.93 20.04
C GLN A 72 -22.86 -14.60 21.34
N GLY A 73 -22.89 -13.83 22.43
CA GLY A 73 -23.24 -14.32 23.76
C GLY A 73 -22.04 -14.75 24.61
N GLU A 74 -20.82 -14.78 24.04
CA GLU A 74 -19.59 -15.14 24.76
C GLU A 74 -18.98 -13.97 25.58
N GLY A 75 -19.76 -12.91 25.86
CA GLY A 75 -19.30 -11.75 26.65
C GLY A 75 -18.28 -10.82 25.96
N ILE A 76 -18.01 -11.03 24.67
CA ILE A 76 -17.06 -10.25 23.87
C ILE A 76 -17.70 -8.93 23.41
N ASP A 77 -17.01 -7.80 23.59
CA ASP A 77 -17.45 -6.49 23.07
C ASP A 77 -17.27 -6.39 21.54
N ALA A 78 -18.20 -6.98 20.79
CA ALA A 78 -18.20 -6.96 19.34
C ALA A 78 -18.27 -5.53 18.76
N ALA A 79 -18.81 -4.55 19.49
CA ALA A 79 -18.90 -3.17 19.02
C ALA A 79 -17.52 -2.50 19.00
N GLU A 80 -16.69 -2.76 20.02
CA GLU A 80 -15.31 -2.27 20.05
C GLU A 80 -14.48 -2.81 18.89
N TYR A 81 -14.48 -4.13 18.65
CA TYR A 81 -13.72 -4.72 17.54
C TYR A 81 -14.17 -4.18 16.18
N ARG A 82 -15.48 -4.03 15.97
CA ARG A 82 -16.02 -3.43 14.73
C ARG A 82 -15.56 -1.99 14.54
N ARG A 83 -15.52 -1.18 15.61
CA ARG A 83 -15.00 0.20 15.58
C ARG A 83 -13.53 0.23 15.20
N ARG A 84 -12.70 -0.62 15.82
CA ARG A 84 -11.26 -0.71 15.53
C ARG A 84 -11.01 -1.12 14.06
N LEU A 85 -11.72 -2.12 13.55
CA LEU A 85 -11.64 -2.53 12.13
C LEU A 85 -11.99 -1.42 11.15
N LEU A 86 -13.05 -0.66 11.43
CA LEU A 86 -13.45 0.46 10.59
C LEU A 86 -12.35 1.55 10.58
N SER A 87 -11.74 1.80 11.74
CA SER A 87 -10.64 2.77 11.87
C SER A 87 -9.42 2.42 11.01
N PHE A 88 -9.11 1.13 10.84
CA PHE A 88 -7.99 0.70 9.99
C PHE A 88 -8.20 1.05 8.52
N LYS A 89 -9.42 0.89 8.00
CA LYS A 89 -9.74 1.28 6.62
C LYS A 89 -9.65 2.80 6.44
N HIS A 90 -10.27 3.57 7.33
CA HIS A 90 -10.22 5.03 7.25
C HIS A 90 -8.80 5.58 7.35
N ARG A 91 -7.96 5.00 8.20
CA ARG A 91 -6.56 5.41 8.35
C ARG A 91 -5.68 4.88 7.23
N GLY A 92 -6.03 3.74 6.63
CA GLY A 92 -5.17 2.99 5.72
C GLY A 92 -5.42 3.21 4.23
N PHE A 93 -6.57 3.75 3.82
CA PHE A 93 -6.94 3.84 2.40
C PHE A 93 -6.56 5.17 1.72
N PRO A 94 -6.74 6.35 2.36
CA PRO A 94 -6.57 7.62 1.65
C PRO A 94 -5.15 7.84 1.13
N LEU A 95 -4.14 7.61 1.98
CA LEU A 95 -2.74 7.91 1.64
C LEU A 95 -2.19 7.01 0.53
N PRO A 96 -2.39 5.67 0.56
CA PRO A 96 -2.06 4.80 -0.58
C PRO A 96 -2.81 5.16 -1.87
N THR A 97 -4.07 5.61 -1.76
CA THR A 97 -4.82 6.07 -2.94
C THR A 97 -4.17 7.30 -3.57
N TYR A 98 -3.75 8.28 -2.77
CA TYR A 98 -3.00 9.43 -3.27
C TYR A 98 -1.63 9.04 -3.86
N ALA A 99 -0.93 8.08 -3.25
CA ALA A 99 0.33 7.56 -3.79
C ALA A 99 0.12 6.90 -5.18
N ILE A 100 -0.90 6.05 -5.32
CA ILE A 100 -1.29 5.44 -6.60
C ILE A 100 -1.54 6.52 -7.65
N VAL A 101 -2.39 7.50 -7.33
CA VAL A 101 -2.73 8.58 -8.26
C VAL A 101 -1.49 9.39 -8.64
N ALA A 102 -0.63 9.74 -7.68
CA ALA A 102 0.59 10.49 -7.94
C ALA A 102 1.56 9.76 -8.87
N VAL A 103 1.75 8.45 -8.67
CA VAL A 103 2.60 7.62 -9.53
C VAL A 103 2.00 7.50 -10.93
N MET A 104 0.69 7.27 -11.06
CA MET A 104 0.01 7.23 -12.35
C MET A 104 0.12 8.54 -13.12
N VAL A 105 -0.14 9.67 -12.46
CA VAL A 105 -0.01 11.01 -13.05
C VAL A 105 1.43 11.24 -13.50
N THR A 106 2.42 10.91 -12.67
CA THR A 106 3.84 11.05 -13.01
C THR A 106 4.20 10.25 -14.27
N PHE A 107 3.73 9.00 -14.37
CA PHE A 107 3.97 8.14 -15.52
C PHE A 107 3.35 8.74 -16.81
N ILE A 108 2.09 9.18 -16.75
CA ILE A 108 1.40 9.82 -17.89
C ILE A 108 2.11 11.11 -18.31
N VAL A 109 2.49 11.94 -17.35
CA VAL A 109 3.24 13.18 -17.61
C VAL A 109 4.60 12.90 -18.25
N GLY A 110 5.24 11.77 -17.92
CA GLY A 110 6.47 11.30 -18.56
C GLY A 110 6.33 11.12 -20.08
N ALA A 111 5.16 10.68 -20.56
CA ALA A 111 4.89 10.61 -22.00
C ALA A 111 4.87 12.01 -22.65
N GLY A 112 4.37 13.03 -21.94
CA GLY A 112 4.40 14.43 -22.40
C GLY A 112 5.81 15.03 -22.47
N VAL A 113 6.75 14.54 -21.65
CA VAL A 113 8.18 14.91 -21.79
C VAL A 113 8.77 14.31 -23.06
N HIS A 114 8.36 13.10 -23.44
CA HIS A 114 8.85 12.44 -24.66
C HIS A 114 8.43 13.18 -25.93
N THR A 115 7.24 13.79 -25.94
CA THR A 115 6.75 14.61 -27.07
C THR A 115 7.20 16.07 -27.02
N GLY A 116 7.91 16.48 -25.97
CA GLY A 116 8.31 17.87 -25.75
C GLY A 116 7.20 18.80 -25.25
N ALA A 117 6.00 18.28 -24.99
CA ALA A 117 4.86 19.04 -24.48
C ALA A 117 5.01 19.45 -23.00
N VAL A 118 5.84 18.74 -22.24
CA VAL A 118 6.06 18.98 -20.81
C VAL A 118 7.56 19.16 -20.51
N PRO A 119 7.95 20.16 -19.69
CA PRO A 119 9.34 20.33 -19.27
C PRO A 119 9.81 19.18 -18.36
N LYS A 120 11.05 18.72 -18.57
CA LYS A 120 11.69 17.64 -17.80
C LYS A 120 11.66 17.88 -16.29
N PHE A 121 11.90 19.11 -15.85
CA PHE A 121 11.90 19.48 -14.43
C PHE A 121 10.57 19.17 -13.74
N LEU A 122 9.44 19.39 -14.41
CA LEU A 122 8.12 19.11 -13.84
C LEU A 122 7.91 17.60 -13.62
N HIS A 123 8.31 16.78 -14.59
CA HIS A 123 8.26 15.33 -14.44
C HIS A 123 9.16 14.83 -13.31
N THR A 124 10.38 15.36 -13.18
CA THR A 124 11.28 15.02 -12.07
C THR A 124 10.71 15.43 -10.71
N ALA A 125 10.14 16.63 -10.60
CA ALA A 125 9.50 17.08 -9.36
C ALA A 125 8.31 16.18 -8.97
N LEU A 126 7.46 15.82 -9.94
CA LEU A 126 6.36 14.88 -9.72
C LEU A 126 6.86 13.50 -9.31
N ALA A 127 7.95 13.00 -9.90
CA ALA A 127 8.51 11.70 -9.53
C ALA A 127 9.02 11.67 -8.08
N LEU A 128 9.71 12.72 -7.64
CA LEU A 128 10.15 12.82 -6.25
C LEU A 128 8.97 12.94 -5.28
N PHE A 129 7.95 13.72 -5.64
CA PHE A 129 6.72 13.83 -4.86
C PHE A 129 5.96 12.51 -4.77
N ALA A 130 5.84 11.77 -5.88
CA ALA A 130 5.21 10.47 -5.92
C ALA A 130 5.98 9.45 -5.08
N LEU A 131 7.31 9.43 -5.16
CA LEU A 131 8.15 8.58 -4.30
C LEU A 131 7.95 8.90 -2.81
N LEU A 132 7.90 10.19 -2.45
CA LEU A 132 7.66 10.60 -1.06
C LEU A 132 6.30 10.11 -0.56
N LEU A 133 5.23 10.32 -1.34
CA LEU A 133 3.90 9.81 -1.00
C LEU A 133 3.89 8.28 -0.87
N ASN A 134 4.60 7.58 -1.76
CA ASN A 134 4.71 6.12 -1.73
C ASN A 134 5.37 5.63 -0.45
N LEU A 135 6.46 6.26 -0.02
CA LEU A 135 7.17 5.92 1.22
C LEU A 135 6.30 6.19 2.45
N LEU A 136 5.61 7.33 2.50
CA LEU A 136 4.70 7.67 3.59
C LEU A 136 3.49 6.73 3.66
N ALA A 137 2.91 6.38 2.50
CA ALA A 137 1.83 5.40 2.38
C ALA A 137 2.31 4.04 2.90
N SER A 138 3.43 3.56 2.39
CA SER A 138 4.05 2.28 2.75
C SER A 138 4.31 2.16 4.25
N TRP A 139 4.90 3.19 4.87
CA TRP A 139 5.15 3.20 6.31
C TRP A 139 3.86 3.10 7.12
N ARG A 140 2.83 3.85 6.71
CA ARG A 140 1.52 3.86 7.37
C ARG A 140 0.79 2.53 7.20
N GLU A 141 0.88 1.92 6.02
CA GLU A 141 0.32 0.60 5.73
C GLU A 141 0.96 -0.48 6.59
N VAL A 142 2.29 -0.53 6.69
CA VAL A 142 3.00 -1.49 7.54
C VAL A 142 2.51 -1.40 8.98
N ARG A 143 2.41 -0.17 9.52
CA ARG A 143 1.89 0.06 10.88
C ARG A 143 0.45 -0.46 11.04
N ILE A 144 -0.43 -0.16 10.10
CA ILE A 144 -1.85 -0.59 10.16
C ILE A 144 -1.97 -2.11 10.02
N LEU A 145 -1.15 -2.74 9.18
CA LEU A 145 -1.12 -4.20 9.05
C LEU A 145 -0.67 -4.87 10.35
N THR A 146 0.30 -4.30 11.06
CA THR A 146 0.70 -4.79 12.38
C THR A 146 -0.42 -4.61 13.40
N GLU A 147 -1.02 -3.41 13.49
CA GLU A 147 -2.15 -3.14 14.40
C GLU A 147 -3.34 -4.08 14.12
N ASN A 148 -3.64 -4.34 12.85
CA ASN A 148 -4.70 -5.28 12.43
C ASN A 148 -4.37 -6.73 12.80
N GLY A 149 -3.12 -7.17 12.60
CA GLY A 149 -2.68 -8.50 12.99
C GLY A 149 -2.78 -8.73 14.50
N MET A 150 -2.39 -7.73 15.31
CA MET A 150 -2.52 -7.80 16.77
C MET A 150 -3.98 -7.88 17.21
N LEU A 151 -4.89 -7.13 16.57
CA LEU A 151 -6.32 -7.20 16.89
C LEU A 151 -6.92 -8.60 16.65
N ILE A 152 -6.46 -9.28 15.60
CA ILE A 152 -6.92 -10.65 15.28
C ILE A 152 -6.43 -11.64 16.34
N LEU A 153 -5.18 -11.52 16.80
CA LEU A 153 -4.64 -12.35 17.89
C LEU A 153 -5.38 -12.09 19.21
N GLU A 154 -5.60 -10.82 19.55
CA GLU A 154 -6.37 -10.41 20.73
C GLU A 154 -7.78 -11.01 20.74
N LEU A 155 -8.44 -11.05 19.56
CA LEU A 155 -9.76 -11.66 19.42
C LEU A 155 -9.72 -13.18 19.60
N ASP A 156 -8.75 -13.87 19.00
CA ASP A 156 -8.60 -15.33 19.13
C ASP A 156 -8.37 -15.73 20.60
N GLU A 157 -7.50 -15.00 21.31
CA GLU A 157 -7.29 -15.18 22.76
C GLU A 157 -8.54 -14.88 23.61
N ALA A 158 -9.36 -13.92 23.21
CA ALA A 158 -10.61 -13.61 23.91
C ALA A 158 -11.64 -14.76 23.76
N ILE A 159 -11.76 -15.31 22.55
CA ILE A 159 -12.66 -16.43 22.24
C ILE A 159 -12.21 -17.73 22.92
N GLN A 160 -10.89 -17.99 22.96
CA GLN A 160 -10.40 -19.17 23.67
C GLN A 160 -10.67 -19.08 25.18
N ARG A 161 -10.55 -17.88 25.77
CA ARG A 161 -10.85 -17.66 27.19
C ARG A 161 -12.33 -17.80 27.51
N SER A 162 -13.24 -17.34 26.64
CA SER A 162 -14.69 -17.49 26.86
C SER A 162 -15.15 -18.94 26.75
N ARG A 163 -14.47 -19.77 25.95
CA ARG A 163 -14.82 -21.18 25.72
C ARG A 163 -14.14 -22.17 26.67
N GLY A 164 -12.99 -21.79 27.24
CA GLY A 164 -12.20 -22.64 28.14
C GLY A 164 -12.53 -22.47 29.63
N GLY A 165 -13.39 -21.52 29.99
CA GLY A 165 -13.93 -21.30 31.34
C GLY A 165 -15.35 -21.80 31.47
#